data_AF-A0A8J7HAH2-F1
#
_entry.id   AF-A0A8J7HAH2-F1
#
_cell.length_a   1.000
_cell.length_b   1.000
_cell.length_c   1.000
_cell.angle_alpha   90.00
_cell.angle_beta   90.00
_cell.angle_gamma   90.00
#
_symmetry.space_group_name_H-M   'P 1'
#
loop_
_entity.id
_entity.type
_entity.pdbx_description
1 polymer ?
#
loop_
_entity_poly.entity_id
_entity_poly.type
_entity_poly.pdbx_seq_one_letter_code
_entity_poly.pdbx_strand_id
1 'polypeptide(L)'
;MAKLYLEVEDFIEDFINQLKELIPDKVWVLISDLENAALTAVERSALLSEISDILNDVNNNIESLSKIVENKLEEYVVKSYDFFGLLKDPQQVGENFKEWWWFDTLHKRRTGRFLKELFKESKDNSMERAFALGYLTHYTADTVGHPFVNAISGGPFRTHSQRHKVAENHQDVWAFHKYYGKEFIKSNLAGEYVVDNNKFKLPDDLKKFILQCIQNTYYDKTDSLYGRDIKEDDLDISYSLWLKWFDKATNELDIPEPKPYVLTDEIIETWEKFKENIKDIFNPVGNAGNGGITGLLLALAALIAGPFLAATAAIDFILGTITTLGAAPMRFLLSLSYEYLYDAFMNFRRGVALNGLKFPAVRDLNFYMTKHMLNTGENDKNGHNANYLPNVNAYPSNKFILRGAEAESHLIYPILPAARLENDRTTGFPISYSSKTPSWYIDDPKNRFDLNSYQYYRDFEETKSIIDPKEIEYNFKKLSNMALDGGLGNALVLGDFLYSEYMKLGNDHIFPEFNLDSDRGYAFKCWRKVNDISLINSHINDYKTTNVTIEIDQEVPNIKTDIIYPYGGAL
;
A
#
# COMPACT_ATOMS: atom_id res chain seq x y z
N MET A 1 -7.58 -1.36 11.82
CA MET A 1 -6.87 -0.81 10.65
C MET A 1 -7.64 0.30 9.96
N ALA A 2 -8.87 0.08 9.47
CA ALA A 2 -9.61 1.14 8.75
C ALA A 2 -9.76 2.46 9.56
N LYS A 3 -9.99 2.36 10.88
CA LYS A 3 -10.00 3.52 11.77
C LYS A 3 -8.69 4.32 11.73
N LEU A 4 -7.54 3.64 11.75
CA LEU A 4 -6.22 4.27 11.66
C LEU A 4 -6.04 4.97 10.32
N TYR A 5 -6.40 4.32 9.21
CA TYR A 5 -6.35 4.97 7.90
C TYR A 5 -7.21 6.24 7.89
N LEU A 6 -8.44 6.17 8.38
CA LEU A 6 -9.31 7.34 8.47
C LEU A 6 -8.73 8.43 9.38
N GLU A 7 -8.15 8.08 10.52
CA GLU A 7 -7.49 9.04 11.42
C GLU A 7 -6.29 9.74 10.74
N VAL A 8 -5.49 9.01 9.96
CA VAL A 8 -4.37 9.56 9.19
C VAL A 8 -4.87 10.45 8.04
N GLU A 9 -5.95 10.05 7.37
CA GLU A 9 -6.56 10.83 6.30
C GLU A 9 -7.21 12.12 6.82
N ASP A 10 -8.00 12.03 7.90
CA ASP A 10 -8.62 13.17 8.58
C ASP A 10 -7.53 14.17 9.03
N PHE A 11 -6.42 13.68 9.58
CA PHE A 11 -5.29 14.52 9.95
C PHE A 11 -4.67 15.27 8.76
N ILE A 12 -4.45 14.59 7.63
CA ILE A 12 -3.89 15.21 6.43
C ILE A 12 -4.84 16.26 5.86
N GLU A 13 -6.14 15.98 5.83
CA GLU A 13 -7.16 16.93 5.39
C GLU A 13 -7.19 18.18 6.27
N ASP A 14 -7.16 18.00 7.59
CA ASP A 14 -7.07 19.11 8.55
C ASP A 14 -5.78 19.92 8.38
N PHE A 15 -4.64 19.25 8.15
CA PHE A 15 -3.38 19.92 7.85
C PHE A 15 -3.51 20.75 6.56
N ILE A 16 -4.04 20.17 5.48
CA ILE A 16 -4.19 20.84 4.18
C ILE A 16 -5.05 22.10 4.35
N ASN A 17 -6.17 22.00 5.05
CA ASN A 17 -7.07 23.12 5.30
C ASN A 17 -6.37 24.22 6.10
N GLN A 18 -5.64 23.86 7.16
CA GLN A 18 -4.84 24.82 7.93
C GLN A 18 -3.74 25.48 7.09
N LEU A 19 -3.06 24.71 6.22
CA LEU A 19 -2.03 25.23 5.32
C LEU A 19 -2.60 26.21 4.30
N LYS A 20 -3.78 25.92 3.73
CA LYS A 20 -4.48 26.81 2.79
C LYS A 20 -4.87 28.14 3.43
N GLU A 21 -5.27 28.12 4.70
CA GLU A 21 -5.67 29.30 5.45
C GLU A 21 -4.48 30.08 6.04
N LEU A 22 -3.28 29.50 6.00
CA LEU A 22 -2.14 29.99 6.74
C LEU A 22 -1.61 31.34 6.25
N ILE A 23 -1.62 31.58 4.93
CA ILE A 23 -1.28 32.88 4.33
C ILE A 23 -2.54 33.42 3.64
N PRO A 24 -3.35 34.26 4.32
CA PRO A 24 -4.62 34.71 3.79
C PRO A 24 -4.46 35.56 2.53
N ASP A 25 -5.37 35.41 1.55
CA ASP A 25 -5.42 36.26 0.34
C ASP A 25 -5.38 37.77 0.68
N LYS A 26 -5.97 38.13 1.82
CA LYS A 26 -5.98 39.49 2.36
C LYS A 26 -4.57 40.08 2.51
N VAL A 27 -3.57 39.30 2.93
CA VAL A 27 -2.20 39.81 3.10
C VAL A 27 -1.58 40.20 1.77
N TRP A 28 -1.86 39.44 0.71
CA TRP A 28 -1.38 39.73 -0.65
C TRP A 28 -2.00 41.00 -1.22
N VAL A 29 -3.30 41.21 -0.96
CA VAL A 29 -4.00 42.45 -1.33
C VAL A 29 -3.38 43.64 -0.61
N LEU A 30 -3.20 43.58 0.72
CA LEU A 30 -2.63 44.67 1.50
C LEU A 30 -1.19 45.01 1.09
N ILE A 31 -0.36 44.01 0.77
CA ILE A 31 0.99 44.23 0.25
C ILE A 31 0.95 44.89 -1.14
N SER A 32 -0.05 44.56 -1.97
CA SER A 32 -0.25 45.21 -3.26
C SER A 32 -0.75 46.64 -3.11
N ASP A 33 -1.60 46.91 -2.13
CA ASP A 33 -2.07 48.25 -1.79
C ASP A 33 -0.94 49.10 -1.21
N LEU A 34 -0.02 48.51 -0.43
CA LEU A 34 1.20 49.17 0.05
C LEU A 34 2.09 49.65 -1.11
N GLU A 35 2.14 48.88 -2.20
CA GLU A 35 2.85 49.19 -3.44
C GLU A 35 2.26 50.42 -4.15
N ASN A 36 0.93 50.56 -4.07
CA ASN A 36 0.15 51.65 -4.67
C ASN A 36 -0.09 52.84 -3.74
N ALA A 37 0.21 52.71 -2.44
CA ALA A 37 0.07 53.74 -1.42
C ALA A 37 1.14 54.82 -1.60
N ALA A 38 1.06 55.55 -2.70
CA ALA A 38 1.80 56.77 -2.92
C ALA A 38 1.07 57.93 -2.22
N LEU A 39 1.64 58.39 -1.08
CA LEU A 39 1.80 59.82 -0.69
C LEU A 39 1.33 60.26 0.71
N THR A 40 0.70 59.45 1.57
CA THR A 40 0.51 59.85 2.98
C THR A 40 1.09 58.84 3.98
N ALA A 41 1.90 59.34 4.92
CA ALA A 41 2.50 58.52 5.98
C ALA A 41 1.45 57.83 6.87
N VAL A 42 0.24 58.40 6.96
CA VAL A 42 -0.88 57.87 7.76
C VAL A 42 -1.48 56.62 7.10
N GLU A 43 -1.80 56.67 5.81
CA GLU A 43 -2.34 55.51 5.08
C GLU A 43 -1.32 54.37 5.04
N ARG A 44 -0.04 54.69 4.79
CA ARG A 44 1.04 53.71 4.84
C ARG A 44 1.18 53.09 6.23
N SER A 45 1.12 53.88 7.30
CA SER A 45 1.21 53.37 8.67
C SER A 45 0.02 52.46 9.03
N ALA A 46 -1.18 52.78 8.55
CA ALA A 46 -2.36 51.95 8.78
C ALA A 46 -2.25 50.59 8.06
N LEU A 47 -1.84 50.60 6.78
CA LEU A 47 -1.61 49.37 6.01
C LEU A 47 -0.52 48.50 6.66
N LEU A 48 0.59 49.09 7.10
CA LEU A 48 1.66 48.34 7.77
C LEU A 48 1.21 47.73 9.10
N SER A 49 0.36 48.42 9.87
CA SER A 49 -0.23 47.86 11.09
C SER A 49 -1.13 46.67 10.77
N GLU A 50 -1.98 46.78 9.75
CA GLU A 50 -2.88 45.70 9.36
C GLU A 50 -2.13 44.48 8.81
N ILE A 51 -1.06 44.71 8.02
CA ILE A 51 -0.15 43.65 7.59
C ILE A 51 0.52 43.01 8.82
N SER A 52 1.00 43.81 9.78
CA SER A 52 1.62 43.29 11.00
C SER A 52 0.68 42.39 11.80
N ASP A 53 -0.57 42.79 11.97
CA ASP A 53 -1.56 42.03 12.73
C ASP A 53 -1.82 40.67 12.05
N ILE A 54 -2.02 40.67 10.72
CA ILE A 54 -2.22 39.42 9.96
C ILE A 54 -0.98 38.53 10.02
N LEU A 55 0.23 39.09 9.92
CA LEU A 55 1.47 38.31 9.99
C LEU A 55 1.72 37.73 11.39
N ASN A 56 1.33 38.42 12.46
CA ASN A 56 1.36 37.87 13.81
C ASN A 56 0.41 36.67 13.92
N ASP A 57 -0.79 36.75 13.34
CA ASP A 57 -1.73 35.62 13.29
C ASP A 57 -1.17 34.45 12.47
N VAL A 58 -0.56 34.73 11.31
CA VAL A 58 0.14 33.73 10.48
C VAL A 58 1.20 33.00 11.32
N ASN A 59 2.02 33.74 12.08
CA ASN A 59 3.09 33.16 12.88
C ASN A 59 2.54 32.25 14.00
N ASN A 60 1.53 32.71 14.73
CA ASN A 60 0.85 31.92 15.76
C ASN A 60 0.24 30.62 15.18
N ASN A 61 -0.30 30.70 13.96
CA ASN A 61 -0.86 29.55 13.28
C ASN A 61 0.25 28.56 12.83
N ILE A 62 1.38 29.05 12.32
CA ILE A 62 2.55 28.22 11.98
C ILE A 62 3.03 27.46 13.22
N GLU A 63 3.20 28.13 14.36
CA GLU A 63 3.63 27.49 15.60
C GLU A 63 2.64 26.42 16.09
N SER A 64 1.34 26.71 15.98
CA SER A 64 0.28 25.78 16.38
C SER A 64 0.29 24.53 15.50
N LEU A 65 0.42 24.72 14.18
CA LEU A 65 0.54 23.64 13.21
C LEU A 65 1.81 22.81 13.44
N SER A 66 2.95 23.44 13.71
CA SER A 66 4.22 22.75 14.01
C SER A 66 4.07 21.77 15.17
N LYS A 67 3.45 22.20 16.28
CA LYS A 67 3.22 21.34 17.47
C LYS A 67 2.34 20.15 17.17
N ILE A 68 1.29 20.36 16.37
CA ILE A 68 0.38 19.30 15.94
C ILE A 68 1.15 18.26 15.09
N VAL A 69 1.98 18.73 14.18
CA VAL A 69 2.77 17.90 13.26
C VAL A 69 3.85 17.13 13.98
N GLU A 70 4.59 17.75 14.91
CA GLU A 70 5.62 17.09 15.73
C GLU A 70 5.05 15.87 16.47
N ASN A 71 3.86 16.00 17.07
CA ASN A 71 3.19 14.90 17.74
C ASN A 71 2.84 13.75 16.78
N LYS A 72 2.28 14.06 15.61
CA LYS A 72 1.87 13.05 14.61
C LYS A 72 3.03 12.45 13.83
N LEU A 73 4.11 13.20 13.67
CA LEU A 73 5.36 12.74 13.11
C LEU A 73 5.98 11.64 13.98
N GLU A 74 5.94 11.81 15.29
CA GLU A 74 6.42 10.76 16.19
C GLU A 74 5.57 9.49 16.04
N GLU A 75 4.24 9.64 15.94
CA GLU A 75 3.27 8.54 15.85
C GLU A 75 3.35 7.77 14.52
N TYR A 76 3.30 8.47 13.38
CA TYR A 76 3.12 7.85 12.06
C TYR A 76 4.40 7.71 11.25
N VAL A 77 5.45 8.47 11.58
CA VAL A 77 6.71 8.47 10.82
C VAL A 77 7.83 7.81 11.61
N VAL A 78 8.05 8.21 12.86
CA VAL A 78 9.25 7.80 13.63
C VAL A 78 9.06 6.50 14.42
N LYS A 79 7.97 6.35 15.18
CA LYS A 79 7.73 5.15 15.99
C LYS A 79 7.13 3.99 15.20
N SER A 80 6.73 4.24 13.94
CA SER A 80 6.10 3.32 12.98
C SER A 80 5.77 1.94 13.54
N TYR A 81 4.74 1.91 14.37
CA TYR A 81 4.19 0.64 14.83
C TYR A 81 3.75 -0.15 13.60
N ASP A 82 4.05 -1.43 13.55
CA ASP A 82 3.59 -2.29 12.46
C ASP A 82 2.09 -2.56 12.60
N PHE A 83 1.29 -1.60 12.15
CA PHE A 83 -0.16 -1.69 12.15
C PHE A 83 -0.66 -2.77 11.19
N PHE A 84 0.12 -3.15 10.18
CA PHE A 84 -0.19 -4.25 9.27
C PHE A 84 0.02 -5.61 9.93
N GLY A 85 0.83 -5.68 10.98
CA GLY A 85 0.92 -6.81 11.87
C GLY A 85 -0.35 -7.06 12.68
N LEU A 86 -1.27 -6.09 12.77
CA LEU A 86 -2.63 -6.31 13.28
C LEU A 86 -3.48 -7.09 12.29
N LEU A 87 -3.11 -7.07 11.00
CA LEU A 87 -3.71 -7.86 9.93
C LEU A 87 -3.01 -9.20 9.71
N LYS A 88 -2.37 -9.74 10.74
CA LYS A 88 -1.81 -11.09 10.68
C LYS A 88 -2.92 -12.08 10.41
N ASP A 89 -2.69 -12.91 9.40
CA ASP A 89 -3.62 -13.97 9.03
C ASP A 89 -3.92 -14.85 10.26
N PRO A 90 -5.20 -14.96 10.68
CA PRO A 90 -5.65 -15.82 11.77
C PRO A 90 -5.14 -17.27 11.65
N GLN A 91 -4.90 -17.73 10.43
CA GLN A 91 -4.29 -19.03 10.16
C GLN A 91 -2.89 -19.20 10.80
N GLN A 92 -2.07 -18.14 10.82
CA GLN A 92 -0.69 -18.23 11.33
C GLN A 92 -0.62 -18.39 12.85
N VAL A 93 -1.61 -17.85 13.54
CA VAL A 93 -1.69 -17.88 15.00
C VAL A 93 -2.54 -19.04 15.52
N GLY A 94 -3.08 -19.88 14.63
CA GLY A 94 -3.87 -21.04 15.03
C GLY A 94 -5.31 -20.69 15.44
N GLU A 95 -5.84 -19.55 15.00
CA GLU A 95 -7.20 -19.14 15.36
C GLU A 95 -8.27 -20.03 14.73
N ASN A 96 -9.42 -20.11 15.41
CA ASN A 96 -10.60 -20.82 14.92
C ASN A 96 -11.07 -20.21 13.60
N PHE A 97 -11.45 -21.05 12.62
CA PHE A 97 -12.02 -20.60 11.36
C PHE A 97 -13.14 -19.58 11.53
N LYS A 98 -13.99 -19.68 12.56
CA LYS A 98 -15.07 -18.69 12.80
C LYS A 98 -14.57 -17.29 13.16
N GLU A 99 -13.33 -17.15 13.61
CA GLU A 99 -12.69 -15.86 13.88
C GLU A 99 -11.93 -15.30 12.67
N TRP A 100 -11.83 -16.10 11.59
CA TRP A 100 -11.15 -15.65 10.38
C TRP A 100 -11.89 -14.50 9.72
N TRP A 101 -11.11 -13.70 9.01
CA TRP A 101 -11.65 -12.56 8.31
C TRP A 101 -12.21 -13.03 6.97
N TRP A 102 -13.42 -12.58 6.66
CA TRP A 102 -14.05 -12.99 5.41
C TRP A 102 -13.24 -12.54 4.20
N PHE A 103 -12.60 -11.36 4.25
CA PHE A 103 -11.79 -10.89 3.13
C PHE A 103 -10.56 -11.78 2.88
N ASP A 104 -9.88 -12.24 3.94
CA ASP A 104 -8.80 -13.23 3.83
C ASP A 104 -9.30 -14.54 3.21
N THR A 105 -10.49 -14.97 3.61
CA THR A 105 -11.11 -16.19 3.07
C THR A 105 -11.41 -16.05 1.58
N LEU A 106 -12.07 -14.96 1.17
CA LEU A 106 -12.40 -14.67 -0.23
C LEU A 106 -11.17 -14.51 -1.12
N HIS A 107 -10.03 -14.16 -0.51
CA HIS A 107 -8.77 -13.96 -1.20
C HIS A 107 -7.91 -15.24 -1.31
N LYS A 108 -8.05 -16.16 -0.35
CA LYS A 108 -7.17 -17.33 -0.24
C LYS A 108 -7.86 -18.64 -0.58
N ARG A 109 -9.15 -18.79 -0.31
CA ARG A 109 -9.87 -20.08 -0.32
C ARG A 109 -10.94 -20.07 -1.39
N ARG A 110 -11.11 -21.18 -2.12
CA ARG A 110 -12.22 -21.38 -3.08
C ARG A 110 -12.38 -20.23 -4.10
N THR A 111 -11.28 -19.56 -4.44
CA THR A 111 -11.23 -18.35 -5.29
C THR A 111 -11.72 -18.64 -6.71
N GLY A 112 -11.36 -19.79 -7.27
CA GLY A 112 -11.83 -20.25 -8.57
C GLY A 112 -13.30 -20.67 -8.55
N ARG A 113 -13.76 -21.35 -7.49
CA ARG A 113 -15.20 -21.64 -7.30
C ARG A 113 -16.03 -20.36 -7.15
N PHE A 114 -15.54 -19.38 -6.40
CA PHE A 114 -16.24 -18.11 -6.24
C PHE A 114 -16.34 -17.39 -7.57
N LEU A 115 -15.26 -17.31 -8.34
CA LEU A 115 -15.26 -16.77 -9.71
C LEU A 115 -16.25 -17.51 -10.63
N LYS A 116 -16.28 -18.85 -10.54
CA LYS A 116 -17.25 -19.67 -11.29
C LYS A 116 -18.69 -19.30 -10.93
N GLU A 117 -18.97 -19.17 -9.64
CA GLU A 117 -20.32 -18.86 -9.15
C GLU A 117 -20.75 -17.46 -9.57
N LEU A 118 -19.87 -16.46 -9.50
CA LEU A 118 -20.13 -15.11 -10.01
C LEU A 118 -20.52 -15.13 -11.50
N PHE A 119 -19.81 -15.89 -12.32
CA PHE A 119 -20.14 -16.01 -13.74
C PHE A 119 -21.40 -16.85 -14.01
N LYS A 120 -21.67 -17.87 -13.19
CA LYS A 120 -22.86 -18.71 -13.32
C LYS A 120 -24.14 -17.96 -12.97
N GLU A 121 -24.12 -17.13 -11.93
CA GLU A 121 -25.30 -16.42 -11.44
C GLU A 121 -25.50 -15.05 -12.10
N SER A 122 -24.47 -14.47 -12.74
CA SER A 122 -24.58 -13.18 -13.42
C SER A 122 -25.21 -13.29 -14.82
N LYS A 123 -25.94 -12.25 -15.24
CA LYS A 123 -26.55 -12.17 -16.57
C LYS A 123 -25.67 -11.38 -17.52
N ASP A 124 -25.66 -11.73 -18.80
CA ASP A 124 -24.89 -10.95 -19.78
C ASP A 124 -25.37 -9.48 -19.83
N ASN A 125 -24.41 -8.56 -20.00
CA ASN A 125 -24.63 -7.11 -20.02
C ASN A 125 -25.33 -6.55 -18.76
N SER A 126 -25.10 -7.18 -17.60
CA SER A 126 -25.62 -6.73 -16.31
C SER A 126 -24.52 -6.22 -15.38
N MET A 127 -24.92 -5.55 -14.30
CA MET A 127 -24.00 -5.06 -13.27
C MET A 127 -23.31 -6.21 -12.54
N GLU A 128 -24.02 -7.32 -12.33
CA GLU A 128 -23.49 -8.57 -11.76
C GLU A 128 -22.38 -9.14 -12.65
N ARG A 129 -22.55 -9.08 -13.98
CA ARG A 129 -21.51 -9.52 -14.93
C ARG A 129 -20.31 -8.58 -14.94
N ALA A 130 -20.53 -7.27 -14.80
CA ALA A 130 -19.44 -6.30 -14.63
C ALA A 130 -18.65 -6.59 -13.34
N PHE A 131 -19.33 -6.90 -12.24
CA PHE A 131 -18.68 -7.33 -10.99
C PHE A 131 -17.89 -8.64 -11.17
N ALA A 132 -18.47 -9.64 -11.83
CA ALA A 132 -17.79 -10.91 -12.12
C ALA A 132 -16.52 -10.72 -12.98
N LEU A 133 -16.59 -9.85 -13.99
CA LEU A 133 -15.43 -9.47 -14.80
C LEU A 133 -14.39 -8.71 -13.99
N GLY A 134 -14.80 -7.79 -13.11
CA GLY A 134 -13.91 -7.13 -12.16
C GLY A 134 -13.18 -8.14 -11.26
N TYR A 135 -13.89 -9.11 -10.70
CA TYR A 135 -13.28 -10.18 -9.91
C TYR A 135 -12.34 -11.05 -10.75
N LEU A 136 -12.64 -11.34 -12.03
CA LEU A 136 -11.71 -12.05 -12.93
C LEU A 136 -10.39 -11.25 -13.10
N THR A 137 -10.48 -9.92 -13.28
CA THR A 137 -9.27 -9.09 -13.41
C THR A 137 -8.43 -9.12 -12.14
N HIS A 138 -9.05 -9.06 -10.96
CA HIS A 138 -8.37 -9.21 -9.67
C HIS A 138 -7.77 -10.61 -9.50
N TYR A 139 -8.56 -11.67 -9.72
CA TYR A 139 -8.11 -13.06 -9.64
C TYR A 139 -6.86 -13.32 -10.49
N THR A 140 -6.85 -12.80 -11.73
CA THR A 140 -5.71 -12.99 -12.64
C THR A 140 -4.54 -12.08 -12.32
N ALA A 141 -4.77 -10.82 -11.98
CA ALA A 141 -3.74 -9.89 -11.56
C ALA A 141 -2.99 -10.40 -10.33
N ASP A 142 -3.69 -10.87 -9.31
CA ASP A 142 -3.08 -11.32 -8.06
C ASP A 142 -2.35 -12.66 -8.24
N THR A 143 -2.92 -13.60 -9.03
CA THR A 143 -2.29 -14.89 -9.33
C THR A 143 -0.87 -14.74 -9.92
N VAL A 144 -0.66 -13.76 -10.81
CA VAL A 144 0.65 -13.52 -11.44
C VAL A 144 1.40 -12.33 -10.85
N GLY A 145 0.72 -11.43 -10.15
CA GLY A 145 1.25 -10.19 -9.57
C GLY A 145 1.81 -10.37 -8.17
N HIS A 146 1.14 -11.08 -7.27
CA HIS A 146 1.68 -11.30 -5.93
C HIS A 146 3.01 -12.07 -5.87
N PRO A 147 3.34 -12.97 -6.81
CA PRO A 147 4.71 -13.48 -6.92
C PRO A 147 5.73 -12.36 -7.18
N PHE A 148 5.39 -11.35 -7.98
CA PHE A 148 6.23 -10.15 -8.16
C PHE A 148 6.32 -9.33 -6.86
N VAL A 149 5.20 -9.09 -6.19
CA VAL A 149 5.20 -8.36 -4.91
C VAL A 149 6.01 -9.10 -3.84
N ASN A 150 5.92 -10.43 -3.80
CA ASN A 150 6.72 -11.27 -2.90
C ASN A 150 8.21 -11.21 -3.24
N ALA A 151 8.57 -11.07 -4.52
CA ALA A 151 9.95 -10.84 -4.95
C ALA A 151 10.51 -9.54 -4.37
N ILE A 152 9.75 -8.45 -4.48
CA ILE A 152 10.08 -7.12 -3.95
C ILE A 152 10.11 -7.12 -2.41
N SER A 153 9.15 -7.81 -1.81
CA SER A 153 8.99 -7.88 -0.35
C SER A 153 10.00 -8.81 0.31
N GLY A 154 10.57 -9.74 -0.45
CA GLY A 154 11.42 -10.81 0.07
C GLY A 154 10.68 -11.86 0.90
N GLY A 155 9.35 -11.91 0.77
CA GLY A 155 8.48 -12.79 1.52
C GLY A 155 6.99 -12.51 1.24
N PRO A 156 6.09 -13.43 1.63
CA PRO A 156 4.66 -13.29 1.44
C PRO A 156 4.05 -12.28 2.42
N PHE A 157 2.84 -11.78 2.11
CA PHE A 157 2.11 -10.82 2.93
C PHE A 157 2.07 -11.22 4.41
N ARG A 158 1.79 -12.49 4.68
CA ARG A 158 1.68 -13.04 6.04
C ARG A 158 2.93 -12.88 6.92
N THR A 159 4.13 -12.67 6.36
CA THR A 159 5.34 -12.38 7.16
C THR A 159 5.91 -10.97 6.92
N HIS A 160 5.52 -10.33 5.82
CA HIS A 160 6.08 -9.05 5.38
C HIS A 160 5.00 -8.01 5.01
N SER A 161 3.84 -8.04 5.68
CA SER A 161 2.63 -7.26 5.33
C SER A 161 2.87 -5.76 5.13
N GLN A 162 3.65 -5.12 6.00
CA GLN A 162 3.97 -3.69 5.84
C GLN A 162 4.77 -3.39 4.56
N ARG A 163 5.82 -4.19 4.27
CA ARG A 163 6.62 -4.01 3.05
C ARG A 163 5.80 -4.32 1.80
N HIS A 164 5.00 -5.38 1.89
CA HIS A 164 4.08 -5.81 0.84
C HIS A 164 3.10 -4.68 0.50
N LYS A 165 2.47 -4.07 1.51
CA LYS A 165 1.59 -2.92 1.31
C LYS A 165 2.30 -1.70 0.71
N VAL A 166 3.51 -1.39 1.19
CA VAL A 166 4.31 -0.31 0.60
C VAL A 166 4.59 -0.59 -0.87
N ALA A 167 4.98 -1.83 -1.22
CA ALA A 167 5.25 -2.21 -2.59
C ALA A 167 4.01 -2.08 -3.48
N GLU A 168 2.86 -2.60 -3.06
CA GLU A 168 1.59 -2.46 -3.78
C GLU A 168 1.22 -1.01 -4.03
N ASN A 169 1.24 -0.16 -3.00
CA ASN A 169 0.91 1.26 -3.14
C ASN A 169 1.83 1.96 -4.16
N HIS A 170 3.12 1.62 -4.21
CA HIS A 170 4.04 2.17 -5.22
C HIS A 170 3.71 1.66 -6.61
N GLN A 171 3.36 0.38 -6.75
CA GLN A 171 3.00 -0.24 -8.02
C GLN A 171 1.70 0.32 -8.58
N ASP A 172 0.69 0.58 -7.74
CA ASP A 172 -0.59 1.18 -8.13
C ASP A 172 -0.39 2.59 -8.70
N VAL A 173 0.37 3.43 -7.99
CA VAL A 173 0.68 4.80 -8.43
C VAL A 173 1.51 4.76 -9.72
N TRP A 174 2.50 3.87 -9.81
CA TRP A 174 3.29 3.68 -11.01
C TRP A 174 2.44 3.23 -12.20
N ALA A 175 1.55 2.25 -12.01
CA ALA A 175 0.71 1.71 -13.07
C ALA A 175 -0.26 2.78 -13.57
N PHE A 176 -0.92 3.48 -12.65
CA PHE A 176 -1.82 4.57 -12.99
C PHE A 176 -1.10 5.68 -13.78
N HIS A 177 0.08 6.09 -13.32
CA HIS A 177 0.89 7.08 -14.02
C HIS A 177 1.34 6.59 -15.40
N LYS A 178 1.80 5.34 -15.51
CA LYS A 178 2.25 4.75 -16.79
C LYS A 178 1.14 4.71 -17.83
N TYR A 179 -0.07 4.30 -17.47
CA TYR A 179 -1.15 4.09 -18.43
C TYR A 179 -2.01 5.33 -18.69
N TYR A 180 -2.12 6.24 -17.71
CA TYR A 180 -2.97 7.42 -17.83
C TYR A 180 -2.21 8.75 -17.88
N GLY A 181 -0.91 8.77 -17.53
CA GLY A 181 -0.11 10.00 -17.47
C GLY A 181 -0.56 10.98 -16.38
N LYS A 182 -1.29 10.49 -15.37
CA LYS A 182 -1.94 11.30 -14.31
C LYS A 182 -1.36 10.99 -12.94
N GLU A 183 -1.68 11.86 -11.97
CA GLU A 183 -1.36 11.68 -10.56
C GLU A 183 -2.47 10.87 -9.88
N PHE A 184 -2.13 9.72 -9.29
CA PHE A 184 -3.10 8.80 -8.69
C PHE A 184 -3.87 9.47 -7.55
N ILE A 185 -3.16 10.27 -6.76
CA ILE A 185 -3.69 10.92 -5.55
C ILE A 185 -4.46 12.21 -5.86
N LYS A 186 -4.68 12.51 -7.16
CA LYS A 186 -5.57 13.55 -7.70
C LYS A 186 -6.59 12.98 -8.70
N SER A 187 -6.77 11.66 -8.71
CA SER A 187 -7.49 10.98 -9.78
C SER A 187 -9.01 11.01 -9.59
N ASN A 188 -9.50 11.19 -8.36
CA ASN A 188 -10.90 10.99 -7.99
C ASN A 188 -11.45 9.62 -8.43
N LEU A 189 -10.60 8.58 -8.47
CA LEU A 189 -11.01 7.24 -8.90
C LEU A 189 -12.18 6.72 -8.06
N ALA A 190 -12.27 7.06 -6.77
CA ALA A 190 -13.41 6.68 -5.94
C ALA A 190 -14.76 7.11 -6.51
N GLY A 191 -14.81 8.25 -7.21
CA GLY A 191 -16.00 8.69 -7.94
C GLY A 191 -16.44 7.73 -9.05
N GLU A 192 -15.51 7.05 -9.70
CA GLU A 192 -15.79 6.06 -10.76
C GLU A 192 -16.34 4.73 -10.21
N TYR A 193 -16.11 4.44 -8.91
CA TYR A 193 -16.65 3.27 -8.23
C TYR A 193 -18.00 3.53 -7.55
N VAL A 194 -18.56 4.74 -7.66
CA VAL A 194 -19.90 5.04 -7.17
C VAL A 194 -20.94 4.41 -8.09
N VAL A 195 -21.68 3.44 -7.57
CA VAL A 195 -22.72 2.72 -8.31
C VAL A 195 -24.08 3.37 -8.01
N ASP A 196 -24.89 3.60 -9.05
CA ASP A 196 -26.22 4.25 -8.96
C ASP A 196 -26.22 5.58 -8.19
N ASN A 197 -25.12 6.33 -8.23
CA ASN A 197 -24.90 7.58 -7.49
C ASN A 197 -25.05 7.44 -5.96
N ASN A 198 -24.88 6.23 -5.41
CA ASN A 198 -24.98 5.98 -3.97
C ASN A 198 -23.62 5.61 -3.38
N LYS A 199 -23.06 6.49 -2.52
CA LYS A 199 -21.77 6.26 -1.86
C LYS A 199 -21.85 5.39 -0.60
N PHE A 200 -23.07 5.08 -0.14
CA PHE A 200 -23.29 4.43 1.15
C PHE A 200 -23.75 2.99 1.03
N LYS A 201 -24.36 2.63 -0.11
CA LYS A 201 -24.95 1.31 -0.31
C LYS A 201 -24.76 0.83 -1.74
N LEU A 202 -24.56 -0.47 -1.88
CA LEU A 202 -24.65 -1.14 -3.17
C LEU A 202 -26.12 -1.23 -3.61
N PRO A 203 -26.40 -1.32 -4.92
CA PRO A 203 -27.73 -1.66 -5.40
C PRO A 203 -28.19 -3.00 -4.80
N ASP A 204 -29.46 -3.08 -4.38
CA ASP A 204 -29.98 -4.24 -3.65
C ASP A 204 -29.84 -5.55 -4.44
N ASP A 205 -30.00 -5.50 -5.77
CA ASP A 205 -29.83 -6.67 -6.64
C ASP A 205 -28.37 -7.15 -6.68
N LEU A 206 -27.41 -6.22 -6.81
CA LEU A 206 -25.98 -6.53 -6.79
C LEU A 206 -25.56 -7.09 -5.42
N LYS A 207 -26.05 -6.50 -4.34
CA LYS A 207 -25.77 -6.93 -2.97
C LYS A 207 -26.27 -8.36 -2.71
N LYS A 208 -27.52 -8.65 -3.09
CA LYS A 208 -28.09 -10.01 -3.01
C LYS A 208 -27.32 -10.99 -3.86
N PHE A 209 -26.94 -10.60 -5.08
CA PHE A 209 -26.13 -11.42 -5.97
C PHE A 209 -24.77 -11.78 -5.34
N ILE A 210 -24.03 -10.80 -4.81
CA ILE A 210 -22.74 -11.03 -4.15
C ILE A 210 -22.91 -11.98 -2.96
N LEU A 211 -23.89 -11.70 -2.09
CA LEU A 211 -24.14 -12.52 -0.91
C LEU A 211 -24.54 -13.95 -1.27
N GLN A 212 -25.40 -14.13 -2.28
CA GLN A 212 -25.78 -15.44 -2.80
C GLN A 212 -24.56 -16.21 -3.30
N CYS A 213 -23.67 -15.59 -4.07
CA CYS A 213 -22.46 -16.23 -4.58
C CYS A 213 -21.51 -16.64 -3.45
N ILE A 214 -21.38 -15.80 -2.41
CA ILE A 214 -20.61 -16.11 -1.20
C ILE A 214 -21.24 -17.32 -0.49
N GLN A 215 -22.54 -17.32 -0.26
CA GLN A 215 -23.25 -18.41 0.42
C GLN A 215 -23.10 -19.73 -0.34
N ASN A 216 -23.30 -19.72 -1.65
CA ASN A 216 -23.14 -20.91 -2.49
C ASN A 216 -21.71 -21.47 -2.49
N THR A 217 -20.70 -20.63 -2.23
CA THR A 217 -19.29 -21.03 -2.28
C THR A 217 -18.72 -21.40 -0.91
N TYR A 218 -19.12 -20.68 0.15
CA TYR A 218 -18.45 -20.71 1.46
C TYR A 218 -19.32 -21.20 2.60
N TYR A 219 -20.53 -21.71 2.34
CA TYR A 219 -21.41 -22.24 3.37
C TYR A 219 -21.72 -23.72 3.13
N ASP A 220 -21.96 -24.46 4.22
CA ASP A 220 -22.67 -25.74 4.19
C ASP A 220 -24.03 -25.54 4.84
N LYS A 221 -25.08 -25.60 4.01
CA LYS A 221 -26.46 -25.21 4.38
C LYS A 221 -26.51 -23.76 4.88
N THR A 222 -26.54 -23.57 6.19
CA THR A 222 -26.64 -22.25 6.85
C THR A 222 -25.39 -21.92 7.67
N ASP A 223 -24.44 -22.85 7.78
CA ASP A 223 -23.25 -22.67 8.58
C ASP A 223 -22.10 -22.21 7.67
N SER A 224 -21.53 -21.05 8.01
CA SER A 224 -20.31 -20.57 7.36
C SER A 224 -19.18 -21.58 7.59
N LEU A 225 -18.47 -21.92 6.51
CA LEU A 225 -17.29 -22.77 6.56
C LEU A 225 -16.07 -22.02 7.10
N TYR A 226 -16.02 -20.70 6.87
CA TYR A 226 -14.90 -19.84 7.25
C TYR A 226 -15.38 -18.45 7.63
N GLY A 227 -14.76 -17.88 8.65
CA GLY A 227 -15.08 -16.58 9.20
C GLY A 227 -16.47 -16.50 9.82
N ARG A 228 -16.81 -15.28 10.23
CA ARG A 228 -18.13 -14.94 10.75
C ARG A 228 -19.15 -14.90 9.62
N ASP A 229 -20.41 -15.10 9.97
CA ASP A 229 -21.53 -14.99 9.04
C ASP A 229 -21.60 -13.58 8.42
N ILE A 230 -21.65 -13.51 7.09
CA ILE A 230 -21.71 -12.26 6.32
C ILE A 230 -23.17 -11.94 6.01
N LYS A 231 -23.58 -10.70 6.28
CA LYS A 231 -24.92 -10.19 6.00
C LYS A 231 -24.89 -9.12 4.92
N GLU A 232 -26.06 -8.81 4.37
CA GLU A 232 -26.21 -7.72 3.39
C GLU A 232 -25.68 -6.38 3.94
N ASP A 233 -25.97 -6.05 5.20
CA ASP A 233 -25.50 -4.81 5.83
C ASP A 233 -23.95 -4.76 5.91
N ASP A 234 -23.28 -5.91 6.05
CA ASP A 234 -21.82 -5.97 6.07
C ASP A 234 -21.22 -5.57 4.71
N LEU A 235 -21.91 -5.86 3.61
CA LEU A 235 -21.49 -5.46 2.26
C LEU A 235 -21.63 -3.94 2.06
N ASP A 236 -22.73 -3.34 2.53
CA ASP A 236 -22.93 -1.88 2.50
C ASP A 236 -21.89 -1.15 3.38
N ILE A 237 -21.60 -1.68 4.56
CA ILE A 237 -20.55 -1.16 5.44
C ILE A 237 -19.18 -1.26 4.77
N SER A 238 -18.86 -2.40 4.15
CA SER A 238 -17.58 -2.61 3.48
C SER A 238 -17.41 -1.69 2.27
N TYR A 239 -18.46 -1.56 1.44
CA TYR A 239 -18.48 -0.68 0.29
C TYR A 239 -18.31 0.79 0.68
N SER A 240 -19.10 1.27 1.63
CA SER A 240 -19.04 2.68 2.08
C SER A 240 -17.71 3.01 2.77
N LEU A 241 -17.17 2.09 3.55
CA LEU A 241 -15.87 2.26 4.21
C LEU A 241 -14.73 2.29 3.19
N TRP A 242 -14.75 1.38 2.21
CA TRP A 242 -13.77 1.36 1.14
C TRP A 242 -13.84 2.62 0.30
N LEU A 243 -15.04 3.05 -0.12
CA LEU A 243 -15.21 4.31 -0.86
C LEU A 243 -14.73 5.51 -0.06
N LYS A 244 -15.06 5.59 1.24
CA LYS A 244 -14.60 6.70 2.08
C LYS A 244 -13.08 6.75 2.15
N TRP A 245 -12.43 5.60 2.36
CA TRP A 245 -10.96 5.53 2.38
C TRP A 245 -10.36 5.89 1.02
N PHE A 246 -10.91 5.32 -0.06
CA PHE A 246 -10.37 5.48 -1.40
C PHE A 246 -10.57 6.90 -1.95
N ASP A 247 -11.70 7.54 -1.60
CA ASP A 247 -11.98 8.95 -1.91
C ASP A 247 -10.92 9.85 -1.31
N LYS A 248 -10.63 9.67 -0.01
CA LYS A 248 -9.57 10.42 0.66
C LYS A 248 -8.21 10.14 0.05
N ALA A 249 -7.87 8.88 -0.19
CA ALA A 249 -6.58 8.46 -0.77
C ALA A 249 -6.35 8.93 -2.22
N THR A 250 -7.41 9.21 -2.98
CA THR A 250 -7.31 9.60 -4.41
C THR A 250 -7.63 11.07 -4.68
N ASN A 251 -7.95 11.84 -3.64
CA ASN A 251 -8.24 13.27 -3.68
C ASN A 251 -7.41 14.06 -2.64
N GLU A 252 -6.15 13.67 -2.45
CA GLU A 252 -5.30 14.21 -1.37
C GLU A 252 -4.62 15.54 -1.70
N LEU A 253 -4.37 15.86 -2.98
CA LEU A 253 -3.54 17.01 -3.35
C LEU A 253 -4.35 18.15 -3.97
N ASP A 254 -4.94 18.98 -3.11
CA ASP A 254 -5.47 20.29 -3.51
C ASP A 254 -4.69 21.44 -2.84
N ILE A 255 -3.37 21.32 -2.72
CA ILE A 255 -2.50 22.44 -2.33
C ILE A 255 -1.82 22.96 -3.61
N PRO A 256 -1.98 24.25 -3.97
CA PRO A 256 -1.25 24.85 -5.08
C PRO A 256 0.26 24.66 -4.90
N GLU A 257 0.97 24.21 -5.94
CA GLU A 257 2.42 24.20 -5.88
C GLU A 257 2.96 25.63 -5.75
N PRO A 258 3.98 25.87 -4.90
CA PRO A 258 4.62 27.17 -4.80
C PRO A 258 5.10 27.63 -6.18
N LYS A 259 4.77 28.86 -6.56
CA LYS A 259 5.37 29.51 -7.74
C LYS A 259 6.63 30.25 -7.28
N PRO A 260 7.82 29.93 -7.81
CA PRO A 260 9.05 30.62 -7.40
C PRO A 260 8.94 32.12 -7.68
N TYR A 261 9.12 32.95 -6.66
CA TYR A 261 9.19 34.39 -6.82
C TYR A 261 10.62 34.77 -7.24
N VAL A 262 10.78 35.31 -8.45
CA VAL A 262 12.10 35.68 -8.98
C VAL A 262 12.59 36.95 -8.30
N LEU A 263 13.75 36.87 -7.66
CA LEU A 263 14.41 38.01 -7.00
C LEU A 263 14.87 39.06 -8.02
N THR A 264 14.74 40.33 -7.67
CA THR A 264 15.45 41.45 -8.33
C THR A 264 16.85 41.61 -7.72
N ASP A 265 17.78 42.22 -8.45
CA ASP A 265 19.19 42.35 -8.06
C ASP A 265 19.41 43.05 -6.70
N GLU A 266 18.52 43.96 -6.28
CA GLU A 266 18.60 44.68 -5.00
C GLU A 266 18.27 43.81 -3.77
N ILE A 267 17.49 42.74 -3.93
CA ILE A 267 17.06 41.87 -2.80
C ILE A 267 18.15 40.87 -2.42
N ILE A 268 19.11 40.62 -3.31
CA ILE A 268 20.21 39.66 -3.12
C ILE A 268 21.04 40.02 -1.88
N GLU A 269 21.27 41.31 -1.58
CA GLU A 269 22.08 41.71 -0.42
C GLU A 269 21.36 41.46 0.93
N THR A 270 20.05 41.73 0.99
CA THR A 270 19.24 41.44 2.20
C THR A 270 19.10 39.93 2.40
N TRP A 271 19.01 39.18 1.30
CA TRP A 271 18.98 37.72 1.29
C TRP A 271 20.27 37.07 1.81
N GLU A 272 21.46 37.60 1.47
CA GLU A 272 22.72 37.08 2.02
C GLU A 272 22.82 37.26 3.55
N LYS A 273 22.35 38.40 4.08
CA LYS A 273 22.30 38.65 5.54
C LYS A 273 21.29 37.74 6.25
N PHE A 274 20.13 37.49 5.63
CA PHE A 274 19.16 36.51 6.14
C PHE A 274 19.76 35.09 6.18
N LYS A 275 20.43 34.66 5.11
CA LYS A 275 21.13 33.36 5.04
C LYS A 275 22.21 33.19 6.10
N GLU A 276 22.93 34.24 6.47
CA GLU A 276 23.88 34.19 7.59
C GLU A 276 23.18 33.99 8.94
N ASN A 277 22.04 34.63 9.16
CA ASN A 277 21.30 34.55 10.43
C ASN A 277 20.59 33.21 10.65
N ILE A 278 20.19 32.53 9.58
CA ILE A 278 19.51 31.22 9.63
C ILE A 278 20.47 30.04 9.38
N LYS A 279 21.78 30.30 9.25
CA LYS A 279 22.79 29.30 8.91
C LYS A 279 22.79 28.09 9.85
N ASP A 280 22.42 28.30 11.12
CA ASP A 280 22.30 27.24 12.12
C ASP A 280 20.96 26.49 12.06
N ILE A 281 19.90 27.09 11.51
CA ILE A 281 18.59 26.45 11.27
C ILE A 281 18.68 25.44 10.12
N PHE A 282 19.47 25.76 9.07
CA PHE A 282 19.75 24.85 7.94
C PHE A 282 20.89 23.87 8.20
N ASN A 283 21.31 23.72 9.46
CA ASN A 283 22.31 22.73 9.88
C ASN A 283 21.69 21.53 10.64
N PRO A 284 20.58 20.90 10.20
CA PRO A 284 19.98 19.79 10.94
C PRO A 284 20.79 18.48 10.84
N VAL A 285 21.91 18.46 10.10
CA VAL A 285 22.72 17.26 9.86
C VAL A 285 23.96 17.19 10.76
N GLY A 286 24.01 18.00 11.83
CA GLY A 286 25.15 18.01 12.74
C GLY A 286 25.31 16.75 13.61
N ASN A 287 24.27 15.92 13.77
CA ASN A 287 24.32 14.73 14.64
C ASN A 287 23.32 13.61 14.26
N ALA A 288 22.88 13.52 13.00
CA ALA A 288 22.27 12.29 12.50
C ALA A 288 23.37 11.22 12.39
N GLY A 289 23.67 10.57 13.51
CA GLY A 289 24.76 9.61 13.65
C GLY A 289 24.75 8.56 12.54
N ASN A 290 25.87 8.46 11.82
CA ASN A 290 26.29 7.35 10.98
C ASN A 290 25.18 6.68 10.12
N GLY A 291 24.72 7.32 9.04
CA GLY A 291 24.28 6.65 7.79
C GLY A 291 23.25 5.49 7.84
N GLY A 292 22.58 5.26 8.98
CA GLY A 292 21.62 4.18 9.20
C GLY A 292 20.23 4.51 8.64
N ILE A 293 19.32 3.52 8.52
CA ILE A 293 17.92 3.83 8.12
C ILE A 293 17.27 4.69 9.24
N THR A 294 17.64 4.51 10.50
CA THR A 294 17.03 5.25 11.63
C THR A 294 17.38 6.73 11.57
N GLY A 295 18.59 7.03 11.09
CA GLY A 295 19.00 8.39 10.75
C GLY A 295 18.14 9.00 9.64
N LEU A 296 17.53 8.21 8.75
CA LEU A 296 16.63 8.71 7.70
C LEU A 296 15.27 9.12 8.24
N LEU A 297 14.56 8.29 9.02
CA LEU A 297 13.25 8.73 9.55
C LEU A 297 13.41 9.93 10.49
N LEU A 298 14.54 10.01 11.21
CA LEU A 298 14.92 11.21 11.97
C LEU A 298 15.34 12.38 11.06
N ALA A 299 16.01 12.15 9.94
CA ALA A 299 16.32 13.20 8.98
C ALA A 299 15.06 13.69 8.26
N LEU A 300 14.13 12.80 7.91
CA LEU A 300 12.80 13.14 7.40
C LEU A 300 12.04 13.94 8.45
N ALA A 301 12.11 13.55 9.71
CA ALA A 301 11.54 14.31 10.80
C ALA A 301 12.10 15.74 10.85
N ALA A 302 13.43 15.87 10.71
CA ALA A 302 14.09 17.17 10.64
C ALA A 302 13.73 17.95 9.36
N LEU A 303 13.55 17.28 8.22
CA LEU A 303 13.07 17.88 6.96
C LEU A 303 11.59 18.28 7.02
N ILE A 304 10.84 17.81 8.02
CA ILE A 304 9.47 18.24 8.29
C ILE A 304 9.46 19.39 9.29
N ALA A 305 10.20 19.30 10.39
CA ALA A 305 10.24 20.31 11.45
C ALA A 305 11.06 21.56 11.05
N GLY A 306 12.18 21.38 10.35
CA GLY A 306 13.08 22.46 9.93
C GLY A 306 12.41 23.54 9.07
N PRO A 307 11.59 23.18 8.07
CA PRO A 307 10.87 24.18 7.29
C PRO A 307 9.82 24.97 8.09
N PHE A 308 9.21 24.41 9.15
CA PHE A 308 8.37 25.21 10.06
C PHE A 308 9.19 26.31 10.75
N LEU A 309 10.37 25.97 11.26
CA LEU A 309 11.29 26.95 11.86
C LEU A 309 11.75 28.01 10.85
N ALA A 310 12.04 27.61 9.62
CA ALA A 310 12.44 28.52 8.56
C ALA A 310 11.29 29.46 8.15
N ALA A 311 10.05 28.94 8.07
CA ALA A 311 8.87 29.74 7.80
C ALA A 311 8.59 30.76 8.91
N THR A 312 8.63 30.35 10.18
CA THR A 312 8.53 31.24 11.35
C THR A 312 9.61 32.33 11.30
N ALA A 313 10.87 31.96 11.08
CA ALA A 313 11.98 32.91 11.01
C ALA A 313 11.81 33.94 9.88
N ALA A 314 11.26 33.52 8.73
CA ALA A 314 10.97 34.42 7.62
C ALA A 314 9.84 35.40 7.96
N ILE A 315 8.77 34.95 8.62
CA ILE A 315 7.67 35.83 9.07
C ILE A 315 8.15 36.81 10.16
N ASP A 316 8.91 36.33 11.14
CA ASP A 316 9.51 37.15 12.20
C ASP A 316 10.43 38.24 11.62
N PHE A 317 11.20 37.91 10.57
CA PHE A 317 12.02 38.88 9.88
C PHE A 317 11.17 39.97 9.22
N ILE A 318 10.06 39.62 8.55
CA ILE A 318 9.12 40.59 7.98
C ILE A 318 8.59 41.49 9.10
N LEU A 319 8.09 40.92 10.20
CA LEU A 319 7.54 41.67 11.34
C LEU A 319 8.56 42.64 11.95
N GLY A 320 9.80 42.19 12.16
CA GLY A 320 10.87 43.00 12.75
C GLY A 320 11.37 44.13 11.83
N THR A 321 11.14 44.01 10.52
CA THR A 321 11.59 44.99 9.52
C THR A 321 10.43 45.60 8.71
N ILE A 322 9.19 45.44 9.18
CA ILE A 322 7.99 45.79 8.41
C ILE A 322 7.92 47.27 8.03
N THR A 323 8.49 48.13 8.86
CA THR A 323 8.54 49.59 8.63
C THR A 323 9.57 50.00 7.56
N THR A 324 10.54 49.13 7.26
CA THR A 324 11.64 49.41 6.32
C THR A 324 11.57 48.58 5.05
N LEU A 325 10.84 47.47 5.04
CA LEU A 325 10.64 46.64 3.86
C LEU A 325 9.68 47.29 2.85
N GLY A 326 9.99 47.12 1.56
CA GLY A 326 9.06 47.34 0.47
C GLY A 326 8.17 46.12 0.23
N ALA A 327 7.13 46.28 -0.60
CA ALA A 327 6.19 45.22 -0.92
C ALA A 327 6.85 43.99 -1.59
N ALA A 328 7.78 44.20 -2.53
CA ALA A 328 8.44 43.10 -3.24
C ALA A 328 9.25 42.14 -2.32
N PRO A 329 10.11 42.61 -1.40
CA PRO A 329 10.71 41.76 -0.38
C PRO A 329 9.71 41.00 0.50
N MET A 330 8.59 41.64 0.91
CA MET A 330 7.55 40.96 1.70
C MET A 330 6.90 39.82 0.90
N ARG A 331 6.58 40.05 -0.38
CA ARG A 331 6.04 38.99 -1.26
C ARG A 331 7.01 37.82 -1.40
N PHE A 332 8.29 38.09 -1.64
CA PHE A 332 9.31 37.05 -1.74
C PHE A 332 9.38 36.19 -0.48
N LEU A 333 9.47 36.82 0.70
CA LEU A 333 9.58 36.10 1.96
C LEU A 333 8.31 35.32 2.30
N LEU A 334 7.12 35.84 1.98
CA LEU A 334 5.87 35.10 2.12
C LEU A 334 5.78 33.90 1.17
N SER A 335 6.20 34.06 -0.08
CA SER A 335 6.30 32.94 -1.02
C SER A 335 7.28 31.88 -0.54
N LEU A 336 8.40 32.29 0.04
CA LEU A 336 9.39 31.39 0.61
C LEU A 336 8.86 30.65 1.85
N SER A 337 8.16 31.35 2.76
CA SER A 337 7.48 30.70 3.90
C SER A 337 6.49 29.65 3.42
N TYR A 338 5.70 29.96 2.38
CA TYR A 338 4.78 28.99 1.79
C TYR A 338 5.51 27.78 1.20
N GLU A 339 6.61 27.99 0.49
CA GLU A 339 7.44 26.93 -0.07
C GLU A 339 7.98 25.99 1.01
N TYR A 340 8.50 26.55 2.11
CA TYR A 340 8.96 25.77 3.26
C TYR A 340 7.84 24.91 3.86
N LEU A 341 6.66 25.48 4.07
CA LEU A 341 5.53 24.76 4.66
C LEU A 341 4.98 23.69 3.71
N TYR A 342 4.95 23.97 2.41
CA TYR A 342 4.61 23.01 1.37
C TYR A 342 5.58 21.82 1.37
N ASP A 343 6.89 22.07 1.47
CA ASP A 343 7.89 21.02 1.54
C ASP A 343 7.80 20.20 2.83
N ALA A 344 7.54 20.83 3.97
CA ALA A 344 7.26 20.12 5.22
C ALA A 344 6.07 19.16 5.08
N PHE A 345 4.96 19.65 4.51
CA PHE A 345 3.78 18.83 4.25
C PHE A 345 4.10 17.63 3.37
N MET A 346 4.79 17.85 2.26
CA MET A 346 5.06 16.77 1.34
C MET A 346 6.10 15.77 1.88
N ASN A 347 7.06 16.22 2.69
CA ASN A 347 7.97 15.30 3.40
C ASN A 347 7.24 14.49 4.47
N PHE A 348 6.27 15.08 5.17
CA PHE A 348 5.40 14.37 6.11
C PHE A 348 4.58 13.31 5.37
N ARG A 349 3.93 13.70 4.27
CA ARG A 349 3.19 12.78 3.40
C ARG A 349 4.07 11.62 2.94
N ARG A 350 5.29 11.91 2.48
CA ARG A 350 6.27 10.88 2.09
C ARG A 350 6.56 9.94 3.26
N GLY A 351 6.81 10.46 4.46
CA GLY A 351 7.05 9.65 5.66
C GLY A 351 5.89 8.69 5.97
N VAL A 352 4.64 9.15 5.82
CA VAL A 352 3.44 8.31 5.98
C VAL A 352 3.34 7.25 4.88
N ALA A 353 3.62 7.62 3.62
CA ALA A 353 3.62 6.70 2.48
C ALA A 353 4.73 5.63 2.59
N LEU A 354 5.91 5.99 3.09
CA LEU A 354 7.00 5.05 3.39
C LEU A 354 6.59 3.99 4.44
N ASN A 355 5.59 4.29 5.27
CA ASN A 355 5.06 3.34 6.24
C ASN A 355 3.85 2.52 5.72
N GLY A 356 3.44 2.71 4.46
CA GLY A 356 2.33 1.97 3.82
C GLY A 356 0.94 2.53 4.15
N LEU A 357 0.88 3.60 4.94
CA LEU A 357 -0.37 4.21 5.39
C LEU A 357 -1.00 5.13 4.33
N LYS A 358 -0.26 5.48 3.28
CA LYS A 358 -0.75 6.26 2.13
C LYS A 358 -0.10 5.83 0.82
N PHE A 359 -0.70 6.23 -0.29
CA PHE A 359 -0.09 6.13 -1.61
C PHE A 359 1.00 7.18 -1.78
N PRO A 360 2.15 6.87 -2.42
CA PRO A 360 3.14 7.88 -2.78
C PRO A 360 2.60 8.83 -3.86
N ALA A 361 3.17 10.03 -3.98
CA ALA A 361 3.00 10.83 -5.20
C ALA A 361 3.90 10.28 -6.31
N VAL A 362 3.64 10.64 -7.58
CA VAL A 362 4.49 10.21 -8.71
C VAL A 362 5.96 10.59 -8.50
N ARG A 363 6.21 11.78 -7.93
CA ARG A 363 7.58 12.25 -7.62
C ARG A 363 8.32 11.39 -6.60
N ASP A 364 7.60 10.64 -5.76
CA ASP A 364 8.17 9.79 -4.72
C ASP A 364 8.50 8.38 -5.23
N LEU A 365 8.06 7.99 -6.43
CA LEU A 365 8.39 6.69 -7.03
C LEU A 365 9.89 6.51 -7.28
N ASN A 366 10.61 7.61 -7.51
CA ASN A 366 12.06 7.61 -7.70
C ASN A 366 12.85 7.87 -6.39
N PHE A 367 12.17 7.91 -5.25
CA PHE A 367 12.84 8.09 -3.97
C PHE A 367 13.79 6.92 -3.71
N TYR A 368 15.02 7.22 -3.29
CA TYR A 368 16.10 6.22 -3.26
C TYR A 368 15.81 5.02 -2.34
N MET A 369 14.93 5.18 -1.34
CA MET A 369 14.49 4.10 -0.45
C MET A 369 13.34 3.26 -1.01
N THR A 370 12.67 3.67 -2.07
CA THR A 370 11.50 2.96 -2.60
C THR A 370 11.55 2.71 -4.09
N LYS A 371 12.57 3.21 -4.79
CA LYS A 371 12.82 2.85 -6.21
C LYS A 371 12.85 1.33 -6.42
N HIS A 372 13.36 0.60 -5.44
CA HIS A 372 13.45 -0.86 -5.48
C HIS A 372 12.10 -1.56 -5.25
N MET A 373 11.04 -0.82 -4.92
CA MET A 373 9.67 -1.33 -4.85
C MET A 373 9.04 -1.54 -6.24
N LEU A 374 9.66 -0.95 -7.28
CA LEU A 374 9.17 -0.98 -8.66
C LEU A 374 10.04 -1.85 -9.57
N ASN A 375 11.14 -2.39 -9.09
CA ASN A 375 12.01 -3.24 -9.92
C ASN A 375 12.76 -4.25 -9.06
N THR A 376 12.59 -5.53 -9.39
CA THR A 376 13.20 -6.66 -8.65
C THR A 376 14.72 -6.69 -8.76
N GLY A 377 15.32 -5.99 -9.73
CA GLY A 377 16.76 -5.84 -9.91
C GLY A 377 17.34 -4.54 -9.33
N GLU A 378 16.50 -3.63 -8.84
CA GLU A 378 16.98 -2.41 -8.20
C GLU A 378 17.41 -2.68 -6.77
N ASN A 379 18.56 -2.13 -6.41
CA ASN A 379 19.10 -2.28 -5.08
C ASN A 379 18.36 -1.37 -4.09
N ASP A 380 18.06 -1.92 -2.92
CA ASP A 380 17.82 -1.15 -1.71
C ASP A 380 19.08 -0.40 -1.29
N LYS A 381 18.96 0.40 -0.23
CA LYS A 381 20.07 1.23 0.26
C LYS A 381 21.27 0.45 0.81
N ASN A 382 21.11 -0.85 1.08
CA ASN A 382 22.18 -1.74 1.53
C ASN A 382 22.84 -2.50 0.36
N GLY A 383 22.41 -2.25 -0.88
CA GLY A 383 22.94 -2.93 -2.06
C GLY A 383 22.28 -4.27 -2.36
N HIS A 384 21.15 -4.59 -1.71
CA HIS A 384 20.43 -5.85 -1.94
C HIS A 384 19.23 -5.63 -2.86
N ASN A 385 18.90 -6.64 -3.65
CA ASN A 385 17.73 -6.69 -4.51
C ASN A 385 17.12 -8.09 -4.42
N ALA A 386 16.03 -8.34 -5.14
CA ALA A 386 15.33 -9.63 -5.07
C ALA A 386 16.22 -10.83 -5.44
N ASN A 387 17.30 -10.64 -6.22
CA ASN A 387 18.22 -11.71 -6.59
C ASN A 387 19.19 -12.11 -5.46
N TYR A 388 19.34 -11.29 -4.41
CA TYR A 388 20.16 -11.62 -3.25
C TYR A 388 19.43 -12.46 -2.20
N LEU A 389 18.12 -12.68 -2.39
CA LEU A 389 17.33 -13.48 -1.46
C LEU A 389 17.90 -14.90 -1.44
N PRO A 390 18.36 -15.40 -0.26
CA PRO A 390 19.27 -16.53 -0.16
C PRO A 390 18.73 -17.85 -0.69
N ASN A 391 17.43 -17.92 -0.98
CA ASN A 391 16.82 -18.95 -1.79
C ASN A 391 15.58 -18.33 -2.46
N VAL A 392 15.62 -18.06 -3.77
CA VAL A 392 14.42 -17.82 -4.59
C VAL A 392 13.36 -18.94 -4.49
N ASN A 393 13.62 -19.97 -3.68
CA ASN A 393 12.84 -21.18 -3.45
C ASN A 393 12.44 -21.36 -1.98
N ALA A 394 12.54 -20.33 -1.12
CA ALA A 394 12.04 -20.43 0.25
C ALA A 394 11.68 -19.06 0.81
N TYR A 395 10.54 -18.99 1.47
CA TYR A 395 10.12 -17.78 2.17
C TYR A 395 10.59 -17.71 3.62
N PRO A 396 10.67 -16.51 4.19
CA PRO A 396 10.89 -16.32 5.62
C PRO A 396 9.81 -16.99 6.46
N SER A 397 10.21 -17.75 7.49
CA SER A 397 9.27 -18.34 8.45
C SER A 397 8.69 -17.31 9.41
N ASN A 398 9.40 -16.20 9.60
CA ASN A 398 9.05 -15.12 10.52
C ASN A 398 9.27 -13.76 9.86
N LYS A 399 8.67 -12.73 10.47
CA LYS A 399 8.90 -11.33 10.08
C LYS A 399 10.39 -10.98 10.21
N PHE A 400 10.93 -10.33 9.19
CA PHE A 400 12.27 -9.74 9.25
C PHE A 400 12.27 -8.47 10.10
N ILE A 401 13.22 -8.40 11.02
CA ILE A 401 13.48 -7.24 11.86
C ILE A 401 14.99 -7.03 11.91
N LEU A 402 15.45 -5.87 11.45
CA LEU A 402 16.81 -5.41 11.59
C LEU A 402 16.98 -4.74 12.96
N ARG A 403 17.83 -5.31 13.81
CA ARG A 403 18.10 -4.76 15.14
C ARG A 403 18.69 -3.36 15.06
N GLY A 404 18.12 -2.43 15.83
CA GLY A 404 18.49 -1.02 15.82
C GLY A 404 17.94 -0.23 14.62
N ALA A 405 17.07 -0.83 13.82
CA ALA A 405 16.35 -0.23 12.69
C ALA A 405 14.96 -0.90 12.53
N GLU A 406 14.30 -1.18 13.65
CA GLU A 406 13.05 -1.95 13.71
C GLU A 406 11.90 -1.24 12.96
N ALA A 407 11.79 0.07 13.13
CA ALA A 407 10.77 0.98 12.57
C ALA A 407 10.70 0.98 11.03
N GLU A 408 11.74 0.52 10.38
CA GLU A 408 12.02 0.76 8.96
C GLU A 408 12.65 -0.47 8.28
N SER A 409 12.65 -1.59 8.99
CA SER A 409 13.08 -2.89 8.48
C SER A 409 12.32 -3.30 7.22
N HIS A 410 11.09 -2.81 7.05
CA HIS A 410 10.27 -3.04 5.86
C HIS A 410 10.76 -2.27 4.62
N LEU A 411 11.66 -1.28 4.75
CA LEU A 411 12.21 -0.53 3.63
C LEU A 411 13.47 -1.14 3.02
N ILE A 412 13.91 -2.31 3.48
CA ILE A 412 15.05 -3.05 2.93
C ILE A 412 14.69 -4.51 2.66
N TYR A 413 15.46 -5.18 1.82
CA TYR A 413 15.28 -6.61 1.57
C TYR A 413 15.69 -7.43 2.81
N PRO A 414 14.93 -8.49 3.15
CA PRO A 414 15.26 -9.35 4.27
C PRO A 414 16.47 -10.22 3.94
N ILE A 415 17.55 -10.07 4.70
CA ILE A 415 18.69 -11.00 4.66
C ILE A 415 18.56 -11.93 5.86
N LEU A 416 18.05 -13.13 5.61
CA LEU A 416 17.78 -14.09 6.66
C LEU A 416 18.72 -15.30 6.57
N PRO A 417 19.30 -15.75 7.69
CA PRO A 417 19.97 -17.05 7.74
C PRO A 417 19.02 -18.18 7.34
N ALA A 418 19.55 -19.24 6.74
CA ALA A 418 18.75 -20.40 6.29
C ALA A 418 17.84 -20.98 7.40
N ALA A 419 18.27 -20.95 8.67
CA ALA A 419 17.48 -21.40 9.81
C ALA A 419 16.22 -20.57 10.11
N ARG A 420 16.04 -19.42 9.44
CA ARG A 420 14.84 -18.56 9.54
C ARG A 420 13.99 -18.61 8.27
N LEU A 421 14.28 -19.54 7.36
CA LEU A 421 13.45 -19.83 6.21
C LEU A 421 12.50 -20.98 6.57
N GLU A 422 11.39 -21.05 5.86
CA GLU A 422 10.47 -22.16 6.01
C GLU A 422 11.12 -23.48 5.55
N ASN A 423 10.90 -24.53 6.34
CA ASN A 423 11.45 -25.86 6.05
C ASN A 423 10.72 -26.55 4.88
N ASP A 424 9.49 -26.16 4.56
CA ASP A 424 8.77 -26.67 3.40
C ASP A 424 9.11 -25.90 2.12
N ARG A 425 9.06 -26.63 1.00
CA ARG A 425 9.33 -26.07 -0.33
C ARG A 425 8.18 -25.15 -0.75
N THR A 426 8.19 -23.92 -0.28
CA THR A 426 7.55 -22.80 -0.98
C THR A 426 8.36 -22.47 -2.23
N THR A 427 7.75 -21.89 -3.23
CA THR A 427 8.53 -21.24 -4.29
C THR A 427 8.50 -19.76 -4.06
N GLY A 428 9.60 -19.08 -4.32
CA GLY A 428 9.56 -17.63 -4.42
C GLY A 428 8.81 -17.23 -5.68
N PHE A 429 9.49 -16.51 -6.54
CA PHE A 429 8.93 -15.95 -7.76
C PHE A 429 9.57 -16.58 -8.99
N PRO A 430 8.90 -16.56 -10.16
CA PRO A 430 9.48 -17.08 -11.38
C PRO A 430 10.79 -16.36 -11.72
N ILE A 431 11.80 -17.08 -12.21
CA ILE A 431 13.10 -16.51 -12.58
C ILE A 431 12.94 -15.41 -13.65
N SER A 432 11.90 -15.54 -14.48
CA SER A 432 11.55 -14.54 -15.49
C SER A 432 11.20 -13.17 -14.92
N TYR A 433 10.92 -13.07 -13.62
CA TYR A 433 10.60 -11.83 -12.91
C TYR A 433 11.85 -11.09 -12.44
N SER A 434 13.05 -11.66 -12.58
CA SER A 434 14.30 -10.99 -12.22
C SER A 434 14.57 -9.75 -13.08
N SER A 435 14.91 -8.64 -12.42
CA SER A 435 15.20 -7.34 -13.01
C SER A 435 14.05 -6.81 -13.89
N LYS A 436 12.81 -7.00 -13.43
CA LYS A 436 11.58 -6.59 -14.09
C LYS A 436 10.86 -5.51 -13.32
N THR A 437 10.04 -4.74 -14.03
CA THR A 437 9.08 -3.78 -13.46
C THR A 437 7.68 -4.38 -13.46
N PRO A 438 6.65 -3.74 -12.84
CA PRO A 438 5.31 -4.29 -12.78
C PRO A 438 4.67 -4.53 -14.16
N SER A 439 5.16 -3.88 -15.23
CA SER A 439 4.74 -4.19 -16.61
C SER A 439 4.83 -5.68 -16.91
N TRP A 440 5.82 -6.38 -16.34
CA TRP A 440 6.08 -7.77 -16.63
C TRP A 440 4.89 -8.70 -16.33
N TYR A 441 4.24 -8.50 -15.19
CA TYR A 441 3.06 -9.28 -14.81
C TYR A 441 1.76 -8.62 -15.28
N ILE A 442 1.74 -7.32 -15.58
CA ILE A 442 0.54 -6.62 -16.05
C ILE A 442 0.29 -6.89 -17.55
N ASP A 443 1.22 -6.51 -18.42
CA ASP A 443 0.98 -6.41 -19.87
C ASP A 443 2.17 -6.77 -20.78
N ASP A 444 3.34 -7.13 -20.25
CA ASP A 444 4.53 -7.37 -21.10
C ASP A 444 4.31 -8.59 -22.01
N PRO A 445 4.39 -8.43 -23.35
CA PRO A 445 4.13 -9.51 -24.30
C PRO A 445 5.20 -10.61 -24.31
N LYS A 446 6.33 -10.39 -23.63
CA LYS A 446 7.37 -11.42 -23.45
C LYS A 446 7.03 -12.39 -22.32
N ASN A 447 6.16 -12.01 -21.38
CA ASN A 447 5.64 -12.93 -20.37
C ASN A 447 4.47 -13.72 -20.97
N ARG A 448 4.82 -14.82 -21.65
CA ARG A 448 3.87 -15.61 -22.44
C ARG A 448 3.15 -16.66 -21.62
N PHE A 449 1.87 -16.84 -21.92
CA PHE A 449 1.07 -17.94 -21.42
C PHE A 449 1.48 -19.26 -22.08
N ASP A 450 1.60 -20.31 -21.28
CA ASP A 450 1.84 -21.69 -21.71
C ASP A 450 0.69 -22.58 -21.21
N LEU A 451 0.00 -23.20 -22.17
CA LEU A 451 -1.17 -24.02 -21.88
C LEU A 451 -0.82 -25.26 -21.05
N ASN A 452 0.37 -25.84 -21.23
CA ASN A 452 0.77 -27.04 -20.49
C ASN A 452 1.03 -26.70 -19.02
N SER A 453 1.70 -25.58 -18.75
CA SER A 453 1.88 -25.04 -17.41
C SER A 453 0.54 -24.76 -16.74
N TYR A 454 -0.39 -24.06 -17.42
CA TYR A 454 -1.73 -23.81 -16.88
C TYR A 454 -2.47 -25.11 -16.52
N GLN A 455 -2.51 -26.07 -17.45
CA GLN A 455 -3.16 -27.37 -17.22
C GLN A 455 -2.53 -28.09 -16.02
N TYR A 456 -1.20 -28.06 -15.91
CA TYR A 456 -0.50 -28.62 -14.77
C TYR A 456 -0.90 -27.95 -13.46
N TYR A 457 -0.88 -26.61 -13.37
CA TYR A 457 -1.25 -25.90 -12.15
C TYR A 457 -2.71 -26.13 -11.75
N ARG A 458 -3.61 -26.11 -12.74
CA ARG A 458 -5.04 -26.41 -12.54
C ARG A 458 -5.23 -27.80 -11.95
N ASP A 459 -4.61 -28.80 -12.57
CA ASP A 459 -4.79 -30.22 -12.24
C ASP A 459 -3.83 -30.71 -11.14
N PHE A 460 -2.96 -29.83 -10.62
CA PHE A 460 -2.00 -30.20 -9.60
C PHE A 460 -2.70 -30.65 -8.32
N GLU A 461 -2.34 -31.84 -7.86
CA GLU A 461 -2.71 -32.39 -6.57
C GLU A 461 -1.43 -32.89 -5.88
N GLU A 462 -1.31 -32.67 -4.57
CA GLU A 462 -0.15 -33.09 -3.76
C GLU A 462 0.00 -34.61 -3.70
N THR A 463 -1.12 -35.34 -3.71
CA THR A 463 -1.17 -36.80 -3.79
C THR A 463 -2.50 -37.21 -4.44
N LYS A 464 -2.47 -38.27 -5.24
CA LYS A 464 -3.65 -38.83 -5.90
C LYS A 464 -4.37 -39.90 -5.05
N SER A 465 -3.76 -40.37 -3.96
CA SER A 465 -4.30 -41.48 -3.14
C SER A 465 -3.74 -41.50 -1.71
N ILE A 466 -3.43 -42.68 -1.14
CA ILE A 466 -2.89 -42.84 0.22
C ILE A 466 -1.62 -41.98 0.36
N ILE A 467 -1.55 -41.22 1.45
CA ILE A 467 -0.47 -40.28 1.75
C ILE A 467 0.86 -41.05 1.88
N ASP A 468 1.70 -40.95 0.86
CA ASP A 468 3.14 -41.23 0.95
C ASP A 468 3.89 -39.89 1.06
N PRO A 469 4.54 -39.60 2.21
CA PRO A 469 5.36 -38.39 2.36
C PRO A 469 6.40 -38.20 1.24
N LYS A 470 6.92 -39.28 0.64
CA LYS A 470 7.86 -39.20 -0.47
C LYS A 470 7.19 -38.76 -1.78
N GLU A 471 5.96 -39.19 -2.03
CA GLU A 471 5.17 -38.76 -3.19
C GLU A 471 4.86 -37.26 -3.08
N ILE A 472 4.42 -36.83 -1.90
CA ILE A 472 4.15 -35.42 -1.61
C ILE A 472 5.41 -34.59 -1.84
N GLU A 473 6.54 -34.98 -1.24
CA GLU A 473 7.81 -34.26 -1.40
C GLU A 473 8.23 -34.17 -2.89
N TYR A 474 8.07 -35.26 -3.64
CA TYR A 474 8.35 -35.32 -5.07
C TYR A 474 7.44 -34.37 -5.88
N ASN A 475 6.12 -34.41 -5.64
CA ASN A 475 5.15 -33.57 -6.33
C ASN A 475 5.37 -32.09 -6.03
N PHE A 476 5.68 -31.74 -4.78
CA PHE A 476 6.08 -30.38 -4.42
C PHE A 476 7.36 -29.94 -5.10
N LYS A 477 8.36 -30.81 -5.20
CA LYS A 477 9.59 -30.49 -5.94
C LYS A 477 9.28 -30.17 -7.41
N LYS A 478 8.39 -30.95 -8.01
CA LYS A 478 7.98 -30.78 -9.40
C LYS A 478 7.21 -29.48 -9.59
N LEU A 479 6.20 -29.21 -8.77
CA LEU A 479 5.47 -27.94 -8.77
C LEU A 479 6.43 -26.78 -8.57
N SER A 480 7.38 -26.93 -7.66
CA SER A 480 8.34 -25.89 -7.35
C SER A 480 9.22 -25.53 -8.55
N ASN A 481 9.73 -26.54 -9.26
CA ASN A 481 10.50 -26.31 -10.48
C ASN A 481 9.63 -25.61 -11.55
N MET A 482 8.37 -26.03 -11.72
CA MET A 482 7.47 -25.42 -12.69
C MET A 482 7.16 -23.96 -12.33
N ALA A 483 6.89 -23.67 -11.06
CA ALA A 483 6.63 -22.31 -10.57
C ALA A 483 7.80 -21.36 -10.82
N LEU A 484 9.05 -21.86 -10.77
CA LEU A 484 10.24 -21.07 -11.12
C LEU A 484 10.32 -20.74 -12.62
N ASP A 485 9.82 -21.64 -13.47
CA ASP A 485 9.71 -21.40 -14.92
C ASP A 485 8.54 -20.45 -15.24
N GLY A 486 7.51 -20.42 -14.40
CA GLY A 486 6.31 -19.59 -14.54
C GLY A 486 5.31 -20.22 -15.51
N GLY A 487 4.85 -19.44 -16.50
CA GLY A 487 4.05 -19.94 -17.63
C GLY A 487 2.55 -19.63 -17.61
N LEU A 488 2.02 -18.88 -16.64
CA LEU A 488 0.66 -18.31 -16.74
C LEU A 488 0.62 -16.99 -17.53
N GLY A 489 1.77 -16.49 -17.99
CA GLY A 489 1.86 -15.21 -18.71
C GLY A 489 1.63 -14.00 -17.80
N ASN A 490 1.17 -12.90 -18.41
CA ASN A 490 0.73 -11.70 -17.71
C ASN A 490 -0.79 -11.70 -17.42
N ALA A 491 -1.25 -10.78 -16.59
CA ALA A 491 -2.62 -10.72 -16.08
C ALA A 491 -3.65 -10.57 -17.21
N LEU A 492 -3.36 -9.74 -18.22
CA LEU A 492 -4.25 -9.56 -19.37
C LEU A 492 -4.39 -10.84 -20.20
N VAL A 493 -3.28 -11.53 -20.48
CA VAL A 493 -3.29 -12.77 -21.27
C VAL A 493 -3.98 -13.91 -20.49
N LEU A 494 -3.71 -14.03 -19.19
CA LEU A 494 -4.38 -15.03 -18.36
C LEU A 494 -5.89 -14.74 -18.26
N GLY A 495 -6.28 -13.48 -18.07
CA GLY A 495 -7.67 -13.04 -18.03
C GLY A 495 -8.40 -13.35 -19.34
N ASP A 496 -7.81 -13.00 -20.48
CA ASP A 496 -8.36 -13.29 -21.81
C ASP A 496 -8.54 -14.80 -22.04
N PHE A 497 -7.53 -15.60 -21.67
CA PHE A 497 -7.60 -17.06 -21.79
C PHE A 497 -8.72 -17.65 -20.93
N LEU A 498 -8.78 -17.30 -19.64
CA LEU A 498 -9.78 -17.83 -18.71
C LEU A 498 -11.21 -17.41 -19.12
N TYR A 499 -11.39 -16.16 -19.53
CA TYR A 499 -12.69 -15.70 -20.01
C TYR A 499 -13.08 -16.40 -21.31
N SER A 500 -12.15 -16.54 -22.26
CA SER A 500 -12.39 -17.25 -23.52
C SER A 500 -12.77 -18.71 -23.31
N GLU A 501 -12.13 -19.40 -22.36
CA GLU A 501 -12.48 -20.79 -22.02
C GLU A 501 -13.85 -20.89 -21.34
N TYR A 502 -14.18 -19.94 -20.45
CA TYR A 502 -15.52 -19.85 -19.88
C TYR A 502 -16.58 -19.59 -20.97
N MET A 503 -16.32 -18.71 -21.94
CA MET A 503 -17.27 -18.46 -23.03
C MET A 503 -17.50 -19.69 -23.91
N LYS A 504 -16.52 -20.60 -24.01
CA LYS A 504 -16.65 -21.87 -24.76
C LYS A 504 -17.33 -22.97 -23.97
N LEU A 505 -16.99 -23.12 -22.68
CA LEU A 505 -17.38 -24.25 -21.84
C LEU A 505 -18.56 -23.93 -20.92
N GLY A 506 -18.87 -22.66 -20.72
CA GLY A 506 -19.88 -22.18 -19.77
C GLY A 506 -19.64 -22.74 -18.37
N ASN A 507 -20.69 -23.33 -17.80
CA ASN A 507 -20.66 -23.91 -16.46
C ASN A 507 -19.76 -25.15 -16.33
N ASP A 508 -19.27 -25.72 -17.43
CA ASP A 508 -18.32 -26.84 -17.39
C ASP A 508 -16.87 -26.36 -17.20
N HIS A 509 -16.60 -25.04 -17.32
CA HIS A 509 -15.28 -24.51 -17.02
C HIS A 509 -14.93 -24.67 -15.54
N ILE A 510 -13.67 -24.98 -15.27
CA ILE A 510 -13.11 -25.14 -13.92
C ILE A 510 -11.98 -24.13 -13.78
N PHE A 511 -12.21 -23.10 -12.96
CA PHE A 511 -11.19 -22.16 -12.55
C PHE A 511 -10.34 -22.77 -11.41
N PRO A 512 -9.01 -22.65 -11.45
CA PRO A 512 -8.14 -23.12 -10.37
C PRO A 512 -8.37 -22.40 -9.03
N GLU A 513 -8.05 -23.05 -7.91
CA GLU A 513 -8.18 -22.46 -6.56
C GLU A 513 -6.87 -21.81 -6.11
N PHE A 514 -6.36 -20.86 -6.89
CA PHE A 514 -5.11 -20.17 -6.54
C PHE A 514 -5.26 -19.35 -5.26
N ASN A 515 -4.24 -19.39 -4.41
CA ASN A 515 -4.09 -18.46 -3.30
C ASN A 515 -3.65 -17.12 -3.90
N LEU A 516 -4.53 -16.11 -3.84
CA LEU A 516 -4.28 -14.85 -4.52
C LEU A 516 -3.13 -14.08 -3.86
N ASP A 517 -2.91 -14.20 -2.54
CA ASP A 517 -1.72 -13.67 -1.82
C ASP A 517 -0.38 -14.33 -2.19
N SER A 518 -0.42 -15.43 -2.94
CA SER A 518 0.77 -16.21 -3.29
C SER A 518 1.61 -16.59 -2.07
N ASP A 519 0.98 -16.94 -0.95
CA ASP A 519 1.67 -17.22 0.33
C ASP A 519 2.77 -18.31 0.26
N ARG A 520 2.70 -19.14 -0.78
CA ARG A 520 3.65 -20.23 -1.10
C ARG A 520 4.29 -20.10 -2.49
N GLY A 521 4.02 -19.00 -3.19
CA GLY A 521 4.61 -18.65 -4.48
C GLY A 521 3.63 -18.71 -5.64
N TYR A 522 4.22 -18.73 -6.84
CA TYR A 522 3.53 -18.65 -8.12
C TYR A 522 2.57 -19.82 -8.37
N ALA A 523 1.29 -19.51 -8.64
CA ALA A 523 0.24 -20.47 -8.97
C ALA A 523 -0.02 -21.56 -7.90
N PHE A 524 0.34 -21.29 -6.64
CA PHE A 524 0.05 -22.20 -5.54
C PHE A 524 -1.43 -22.14 -5.15
N LYS A 525 -1.97 -23.31 -4.80
CA LYS A 525 -3.28 -23.41 -4.14
C LYS A 525 -3.14 -23.08 -2.65
N CYS A 526 -4.25 -22.77 -1.99
CA CYS A 526 -4.27 -22.47 -0.55
C CYS A 526 -3.76 -23.63 0.32
N TRP A 527 -3.41 -23.38 1.60
CA TRP A 527 -2.67 -24.31 2.45
C TRP A 527 -2.97 -24.17 3.94
N ARG A 528 -2.54 -25.12 4.80
CA ARG A 528 -2.69 -25.13 6.27
C ARG A 528 -1.44 -25.64 6.99
N LYS A 529 -1.38 -25.46 8.32
CA LYS A 529 -0.32 -26.01 9.19
C LYS A 529 -0.91 -27.03 10.16
N VAL A 530 -0.48 -28.29 10.10
CA VAL A 530 -0.92 -29.32 11.07
C VAL A 530 0.24 -29.77 11.95
N ASN A 531 -0.02 -30.01 13.24
CA ASN A 531 0.96 -30.55 14.21
C ASN A 531 1.20 -32.06 14.02
N ASP A 532 0.24 -32.77 13.41
CA ASP A 532 0.33 -34.21 13.15
C ASP A 532 -0.02 -34.50 11.68
N ILE A 533 0.90 -35.17 10.99
CA ILE A 533 0.75 -35.59 9.60
C ILE A 533 -0.38 -36.60 9.40
N SER A 534 -0.86 -37.24 10.45
CA SER A 534 -2.07 -38.09 10.39
C SER A 534 -3.34 -37.27 10.17
N LEU A 535 -3.37 -36.02 10.65
CA LEU A 535 -4.51 -35.09 10.55
C LEU A 535 -4.60 -34.43 9.18
N ILE A 536 -3.67 -34.74 8.29
CA ILE A 536 -3.66 -34.22 6.93
C ILE A 536 -4.99 -34.56 6.23
N ASN A 537 -5.66 -35.70 6.48
CA ASN A 537 -6.99 -36.02 5.90
C ASN A 537 -8.20 -35.61 6.74
N SER A 538 -8.03 -34.99 7.91
CA SER A 538 -9.17 -34.57 8.73
C SER A 538 -10.00 -33.50 8.01
N HIS A 539 -11.32 -33.58 8.17
CA HIS A 539 -12.26 -32.57 7.67
C HIS A 539 -11.81 -31.18 8.13
N ILE A 540 -11.81 -30.23 7.20
CA ILE A 540 -11.30 -28.87 7.39
C ILE A 540 -11.99 -28.14 8.55
N ASN A 541 -13.22 -28.52 8.91
CA ASN A 541 -14.02 -27.79 9.88
C ASN A 541 -13.69 -28.08 11.36
N ASP A 542 -12.71 -28.93 11.67
CA ASP A 542 -12.23 -29.09 13.05
C ASP A 542 -10.97 -28.25 13.32
N TYR A 543 -11.21 -26.98 13.62
CA TYR A 543 -10.17 -26.00 13.99
C TYR A 543 -9.35 -26.42 15.22
N LYS A 544 -9.85 -27.35 16.05
CA LYS A 544 -9.14 -27.79 17.26
C LYS A 544 -7.96 -28.72 16.95
N THR A 545 -7.86 -29.21 15.72
CA THR A 545 -6.87 -30.21 15.31
C THR A 545 -5.98 -29.76 14.14
N THR A 546 -6.23 -28.61 13.51
CA THR A 546 -5.72 -28.34 12.14
C THR A 546 -4.99 -27.02 11.91
N ASN A 547 -4.96 -26.08 12.85
CA ASN A 547 -4.07 -24.90 12.80
C ASN A 547 -3.37 -24.74 14.16
N VAL A 548 -2.04 -24.62 14.14
CA VAL A 548 -1.22 -24.57 15.35
C VAL A 548 -0.44 -23.26 15.37
N THR A 549 -0.45 -22.56 16.49
CA THR A 549 0.38 -21.37 16.72
C THR A 549 1.87 -21.74 16.59
N ILE A 550 2.64 -20.92 15.88
CA ILE A 550 4.10 -21.11 15.79
C ILE A 550 4.73 -20.60 17.08
N GLU A 551 5.17 -21.49 17.98
CA GLU A 551 6.14 -21.12 19.01
C GLU A 551 7.51 -20.90 18.36
N ILE A 552 8.30 -19.95 18.89
CA ILE A 552 9.54 -19.41 18.29
C ILE A 552 10.63 -20.49 18.05
N ASP A 553 10.42 -21.66 18.62
CA ASP A 553 11.38 -22.73 18.86
C ASP A 553 10.85 -24.13 18.48
N GLN A 554 9.67 -24.23 17.84
CA GLN A 554 9.13 -25.50 17.36
C GLN A 554 9.19 -25.62 15.82
N GLU A 555 9.80 -26.70 15.32
CA GLU A 555 9.65 -27.13 13.93
C GLU A 555 8.27 -27.73 13.71
N VAL A 556 7.33 -26.94 13.19
CA VAL A 556 6.02 -27.44 12.73
C VAL A 556 6.11 -27.65 11.21
N PRO A 557 6.00 -28.90 10.70
CA PRO A 557 5.92 -29.13 9.27
C PRO A 557 4.68 -28.41 8.70
N ASN A 558 4.84 -27.58 7.67
CA ASN A 558 3.70 -27.05 6.94
C ASN A 558 3.11 -28.20 6.13
N ILE A 559 1.98 -28.74 6.57
CA ILE A 559 1.34 -29.88 5.90
C ILE A 559 -0.06 -29.50 5.43
N LYS A 560 -0.21 -29.72 4.12
CA LYS A 560 -1.37 -29.63 3.23
C LYS A 560 -1.75 -28.30 2.62
N THR A 561 -1.76 -28.27 1.29
CA THR A 561 -2.70 -27.49 0.50
C THR A 561 -4.12 -27.98 0.71
N ASP A 562 -5.04 -27.07 0.46
CA ASP A 562 -6.48 -27.18 0.55
C ASP A 562 -7.09 -28.10 -0.53
N ILE A 563 -6.47 -29.26 -0.78
CA ILE A 563 -7.02 -30.25 -1.71
C ILE A 563 -8.12 -31.00 -0.96
N ILE A 564 -9.22 -30.30 -0.73
CA ILE A 564 -10.53 -30.92 -0.69
C ILE A 564 -10.75 -31.47 -2.08
N TYR A 565 -11.02 -32.76 -2.14
CA TYR A 565 -11.55 -33.45 -3.31
C TYR A 565 -12.53 -32.52 -4.08
N PRO A 566 -12.39 -32.34 -5.40
CA PRO A 566 -13.16 -31.33 -6.16
C PRO A 566 -14.68 -31.42 -6.04
N TYR A 567 -15.23 -32.51 -5.48
CA TYR A 567 -16.65 -32.82 -5.43
C TYR A 567 -17.29 -32.89 -4.03
N GLY A 568 -16.61 -32.47 -2.95
CA GLY A 568 -17.30 -32.26 -1.66
C GLY A 568 -18.00 -33.49 -1.06
N GLY A 569 -17.38 -34.68 -1.15
CA GLY A 569 -17.87 -35.90 -0.49
C GLY A 569 -17.01 -36.27 0.70
N ALA A 570 -17.63 -36.56 1.85
CA ALA A 570 -17.01 -37.37 2.88
C ALA A 570 -16.71 -38.77 2.32
N LEU A 571 -15.55 -39.33 2.67
CA LEU A 571 -15.34 -40.79 2.66
C LEU A 571 -15.88 -41.36 3.97
#